data_AF-A0A3E0KLS7-F1
#
_entry.id   AF-A0A3E0KLS7-F1
#
_cell.length_a   1.000
_cell.length_b   1.000
_cell.length_c   1.000
_cell.angle_alpha   90.00
_cell.angle_beta   90.00
_cell.angle_gamma   90.00
#
_symmetry.space_group_name_H-M   'P 1'
#
loop_
_entity.id
_entity.type
_entity.pdbx_description
1 polymer ?
#
loop_
_entity_poly.entity_id
_entity_poly.type
_entity_poly.pdbx_seq_one_letter_code
_entity_poly.pdbx_strand_id
1 'polypeptide(L)' 'MSVLRVSSKSNPNAVAGALAGVIRERGSAELQAIGAGAINQA' A
#
# COMPACT_ATOMS: atom_id res chain seq x y z
N MET A 1 6.61 -4.47 -11.93
CA MET A 1 6.29 -3.66 -10.74
C MET A 1 5.02 -4.23 -10.12
N SER A 2 5.04 -4.65 -8.85
CA SER A 2 3.81 -5.07 -8.15
C SER A 2 3.19 -3.83 -7.50
N VAL A 3 1.99 -3.46 -7.93
CA VAL A 3 1.27 -2.28 -7.41
C VAL A 3 0.39 -2.71 -6.24
N LEU A 4 0.57 -2.06 -5.09
CA LEU A 4 -0.32 -2.19 -3.94
C LEU A 4 -1.44 -1.14 -4.06
N ARG A 5 -2.66 -1.60 -4.31
CA ARG A 5 -3.82 -0.71 -4.44
C ARG A 5 -4.47 -0.51 -3.09
N VAL A 6 -4.66 0.74 -2.69
CA VAL A 6 -5.26 1.12 -1.42
C VAL A 6 -6.60 1.78 -1.66
N SER A 7 -7.59 1.43 -0.84
CA SER A 7 -8.92 2.03 -0.82
C SER A 7 -9.20 2.63 0.56
N SER A 8 -10.28 3.40 0.69
CA SER A 8 -10.71 3.95 1.99
C SER A 8 -11.06 2.88 3.02
N LYS A 9 -11.30 1.62 2.60
CA LYS A 9 -11.61 0.47 3.46
C LYS A 9 -10.39 -0.40 3.78
N SER A 10 -9.22 -0.07 3.22
CA SER A 10 -8.00 -0.82 3.50
C SER A 10 -7.61 -0.67 4.96
N ASN A 11 -7.09 -1.75 5.55
CA ASN A 11 -6.55 -1.73 6.90
C ASN A 11 -5.07 -1.26 6.84
N PRO A 12 -4.69 -0.14 7.50
CA PRO A 12 -3.32 0.38 7.49
C PRO A 12 -2.26 -0.64 7.88
N ASN A 13 -2.53 -1.48 8.88
CA ASN A 13 -1.57 -2.48 9.34
C ASN A 13 -1.32 -3.54 8.26
N ALA A 14 -2.37 -3.93 7.53
CA ALA A 14 -2.24 -4.87 6.42
C ALA A 14 -1.48 -4.24 5.23
N VAL A 15 -1.75 -2.97 4.92
CA VAL A 15 -1.02 -2.21 3.88
C VAL A 15 0.46 -2.11 4.24
N ALA A 16 0.78 -1.75 5.49
CA ALA A 16 2.16 -1.66 5.97
C ALA A 16 2.89 -3.01 5.92
N GLY A 17 2.22 -4.10 6.29
CA GLY A 17 2.79 -5.45 6.22
C GLY A 17 3.10 -5.88 4.78
N ALA A 18 2.16 -5.65 3.85
CA ALA A 18 2.38 -5.94 2.43
C ALA A 18 3.51 -5.06 1.84
N LEU A 19 3.53 -3.77 2.17
CA LEU A 19 4.56 -2.83 1.75
C LEU A 19 5.96 -3.27 2.23
N ALA A 20 6.08 -3.61 3.51
CA ALA A 20 7.34 -4.09 4.09
C ALA A 20 7.82 -5.38 3.42
N GLY A 21 6.91 -6.32 3.13
CA GLY A 21 7.23 -7.55 2.40
C GLY A 21 7.78 -7.28 1.00
N VAL A 22 7.10 -6.40 0.24
CA VAL A 22 7.52 -6.04 -1.13
C VAL A 22 8.87 -5.30 -1.13
N ILE A 23 9.08 -4.35 -0.21
CA ILE A 23 10.37 -3.64 -0.09
C ILE A 23 11.49 -4.62 0.26
N ARG A 24 11.27 -5.55 1.20
CA ARG A 24 12.28 -6.55 1.59
C ARG A 24 12.70 -7.43 0.41
N GLU A 25 11.75 -7.81 -0.45
CA GLU A 25 11.99 -8.73 -1.57
C GLU A 25 12.50 -8.03 -2.84
N ARG A 26 12.04 -6.81 -3.10
CA ARG A 26 12.23 -6.12 -4.40
C ARG A 26 12.97 -4.78 -4.29
N GLY A 27 13.31 -4.34 -3.08
CA GLY A 27 13.99 -3.07 -2.81
C GLY A 27 13.13 -1.81 -3.03
N SER A 28 11.95 -1.96 -3.63
CA SER A 28 11.01 -0.86 -3.93
C SER A 28 9.58 -1.38 -4.02
N ALA A 29 8.63 -0.50 -3.76
CA ALA A 29 7.20 -0.77 -3.87
C ALA A 29 6.47 0.46 -4.40
N GLU A 30 5.33 0.24 -5.04
CA GLU A 30 4.44 1.30 -5.51
C GLU A 30 3.07 1.13 -4.85
N LEU A 31 2.57 2.21 -4.24
CA LEU A 31 1.19 2.30 -3.76
C LEU A 31 0.39 3.22 -4.67
N GLN A 32 -0.81 2.77 -5.03
CA GLN A 32 -1.78 3.60 -5.74
C GLN A 32 -3.06 3.73 -4.92
N ALA A 33 -3.42 4.97 -4.63
CA ALA A 33 -4.63 5.34 -3.90
C ALA A 33 -5.36 6.44 -4.63
N ILE A 34 -6.70 6.39 -4.65
CA ILE A 34 -7.54 7.42 -5.28
C ILE A 34 -8.56 7.93 -4.27
N GLY A 35 -8.58 9.25 -4.08
CA GLY A 35 -9.46 9.94 -3.15
C GLY A 35 -8.90 10.03 -1.72
N ALA A 36 -9.33 11.04 -0.97
CA ALA A 36 -8.76 11.41 0.33
C ALA A 36 -8.79 10.25 1.36
N GLY A 37 -9.89 9.49 1.39
CA GLY A 37 -10.02 8.36 2.31
C GLY A 37 -9.02 7.24 2.01
N ALA A 38 -8.72 6.96 0.74
CA ALA A 38 -7.73 5.95 0.38
C ALA A 38 -6.30 6.46 0.64
N ILE A 39 -6.03 7.74 0.36
CA ILE A 39 -4.74 8.38 0.63
C ILE A 39 -4.41 8.33 2.14
N ASN A 40 -5.40 8.52 3.01
CA ASN A 40 -5.19 8.41 4.46
C ASN A 40 -4.89 6.98 4.94
N GLN A 41 -5.24 5.94 4.16
CA GLN A 41 -4.93 4.54 4.49
C GLN A 41 -3.64 4.03 3.81
N ALA A 42 -3.12 4.77 2.84
CA ALA A 42 -1.95 4.40 2.03
C ALA A 42 -0.66 4.77 2.76
#